data_AF-A0A0F7EWU1-F1
#
_entry.id   AF-A0A0F7EWU1-F1
#
_cell.length_a   1.000
_cell.length_b   1.000
_cell.length_c   1.000
_cell.angle_alpha   90.00
_cell.angle_beta   90.00
_cell.angle_gamma   90.00
#
_symmetry.space_group_name_H-M   'P 1'
#
loop_
_entity.id
_entity.type
_entity.pdbx_description
1 polymer ?
#
loop_
_entity_poly.entity_id
_entity_poly.type
_entity_poly.pdbx_seq_one_letter_code
_entity_poly.pdbx_strand_id
1 'polypeptide(L)'
;MPQLDFTIAFPQIFSLFFTFFLLYGTITHFFLPIFVKSLKTRKNIIIENNNLMDNLRTKLLLKQNFVTSLLIKNILNIKQVLVNNILPVYIINSSFDFSSVNHKLAKALYHNTVYYDINILDSIILKPKFLNLKNFKDNQCTY
;
A
#
# COMPACT_ATOMS: atom_id res chain seq x y z
N MET A 1 -56.30 -35.87 -38.79
CA MET A 1 -56.21 -36.23 -40.22
C MET A 1 -54.77 -35.94 -40.61
N PRO A 2 -53.89 -36.96 -40.68
CA PRO A 2 -52.44 -36.76 -40.53
C PRO A 2 -51.82 -35.83 -41.59
N GLN A 3 -52.39 -35.80 -42.80
CA GLN A 3 -51.96 -34.92 -43.88
C GLN A 3 -52.21 -33.43 -43.57
N LEU A 4 -53.29 -33.10 -42.85
CA LEU A 4 -53.64 -31.73 -42.48
C LEU A 4 -52.69 -31.16 -41.42
N ASP A 5 -52.22 -32.02 -40.50
CA ASP A 5 -51.27 -31.63 -39.45
C ASP A 5 -49.91 -31.23 -40.05
N PHE A 6 -49.45 -31.95 -41.08
CA PHE A 6 -48.23 -31.60 -41.81
C PHE A 6 -48.37 -30.29 -42.61
N THR A 7 -49.55 -30.03 -43.18
CA THR A 7 -49.81 -28.79 -43.94
C THR A 7 -49.81 -27.54 -43.05
N ILE A 8 -50.23 -27.66 -41.78
CA ILE A 8 -50.25 -26.54 -40.83
C ILE A 8 -48.88 -26.33 -40.15
N ALA A 9 -48.16 -27.41 -39.87
CA ALA A 9 -46.84 -27.33 -39.22
C ALA A 9 -45.77 -26.67 -40.12
N PHE A 10 -45.82 -26.90 -41.43
CA PHE A 10 -44.79 -26.42 -42.35
C PHE A 10 -44.69 -24.88 -42.43
N PRO A 11 -45.79 -24.11 -42.58
CA PRO A 11 -45.77 -22.65 -42.50
C PRO A 11 -45.27 -22.10 -41.16
N GLN A 12 -45.60 -22.78 -40.05
CA GLN A 12 -45.15 -22.37 -38.71
C GLN A 12 -43.63 -22.52 -38.58
N ILE A 13 -43.09 -23.65 -39.04
CA ILE A 13 -41.64 -23.89 -39.09
C ILE A 13 -40.96 -22.83 -39.96
N PHE A 14 -41.51 -22.52 -41.13
CA PHE A 14 -40.96 -21.49 -42.01
C PHE A 14 -40.95 -20.09 -41.36
N SER A 15 -42.04 -19.71 -40.69
CA SER A 15 -42.14 -18.45 -39.95
C SER A 15 -41.12 -18.36 -38.80
N LEU A 16 -40.90 -19.48 -38.08
CA LEU A 16 -39.88 -19.59 -37.05
C LEU A 16 -38.48 -19.38 -37.63
N PHE A 17 -38.16 -20.02 -38.76
CA PHE A 17 -36.86 -19.81 -39.43
C PHE A 17 -36.68 -18.36 -39.86
N PHE A 18 -37.72 -17.74 -40.43
CA PHE A 18 -37.65 -16.34 -40.85
C PHE A 18 -37.35 -15.40 -39.67
N THR A 19 -38.08 -15.55 -38.56
CA THR A 19 -37.84 -14.75 -37.34
C THR A 19 -36.47 -15.03 -36.73
N PHE A 20 -36.04 -16.29 -36.73
CA PHE A 20 -34.70 -16.67 -36.28
C PHE A 20 -33.59 -16.01 -37.12
N PHE A 21 -33.70 -16.00 -38.45
CA PHE A 21 -32.70 -15.37 -39.32
C PHE A 21 -32.62 -13.86 -39.12
N LEU A 22 -33.76 -13.19 -38.92
CA LEU A 22 -33.78 -11.75 -38.61
C LEU A 22 -33.10 -11.45 -37.27
N LEU A 23 -33.39 -12.24 -36.23
CA LEU A 23 -32.75 -12.12 -34.92
C LEU A 23 -31.26 -12.44 -34.99
N TYR A 24 -30.88 -13.52 -35.68
CA TYR A 24 -29.49 -13.91 -35.86
C TYR A 24 -28.70 -12.82 -36.60
N GLY A 25 -29.27 -12.27 -37.68
CA GLY A 25 -28.68 -11.16 -38.43
C GLY A 25 -28.50 -9.92 -37.56
N THR A 26 -29.52 -9.55 -36.77
CA THR A 26 -29.43 -8.38 -35.89
C THR A 26 -28.40 -8.56 -34.77
N ILE A 27 -28.37 -9.72 -34.12
CA ILE A 27 -27.38 -10.05 -33.09
C ILE A 27 -25.96 -10.04 -33.67
N THR A 28 -25.76 -10.70 -34.80
CA THR A 28 -24.44 -10.87 -35.39
C THR A 28 -23.91 -9.58 -36.01
N HIS A 29 -24.76 -8.79 -36.66
CA HIS A 29 -24.33 -7.59 -37.36
C HIS A 29 -24.26 -6.36 -36.44
N PHE A 30 -25.17 -6.20 -35.48
CA PHE A 30 -25.20 -5.01 -34.62
C PHE A 30 -24.63 -5.28 -33.23
N PHE A 31 -25.09 -6.31 -32.54
CA PHE A 31 -24.69 -6.55 -31.15
C PHE A 31 -23.26 -7.07 -31.03
N LEU A 32 -22.88 -8.05 -31.86
CA LEU A 32 -21.57 -8.69 -31.76
C LEU A 32 -20.40 -7.70 -31.94
N PRO A 33 -20.39 -6.78 -32.94
CA PRO A 33 -19.30 -5.83 -33.08
C PRO A 33 -19.21 -4.84 -31.92
N ILE A 34 -20.36 -4.38 -31.41
CA ILE A 34 -20.42 -3.48 -30.25
C ILE A 34 -19.87 -4.19 -29.01
N PHE A 35 -20.28 -5.45 -28.80
CA PHE A 35 -19.84 -6.25 -27.67
C PHE A 35 -18.32 -6.50 -27.70
N VAL A 36 -17.79 -6.92 -28.86
CA VAL A 36 -16.34 -7.14 -29.03
C VAL A 36 -15.56 -5.83 -28.86
N LYS A 37 -16.05 -4.72 -29.41
CA LYS A 37 -15.43 -3.40 -29.22
C LYS A 37 -15.40 -2.99 -27.74
N SER A 38 -16.50 -3.21 -27.01
CA SER A 38 -16.59 -2.94 -25.57
C SER A 38 -15.61 -3.79 -24.75
N LEU A 39 -15.46 -5.08 -25.06
CA LEU A 39 -14.47 -5.93 -24.40
C LEU A 39 -13.03 -5.45 -24.69
N LYS A 40 -12.74 -5.09 -25.94
CA LYS A 40 -11.42 -4.59 -26.34
C LYS A 40 -11.08 -3.26 -25.65
N THR A 41 -12.02 -2.32 -25.58
CA THR A 41 -11.79 -1.04 -24.89
C THR A 41 -11.57 -1.23 -23.40
N ARG A 42 -12.37 -2.07 -22.73
CA ARG A 42 -12.18 -2.41 -21.31
C ARG A 42 -10.80 -3.03 -21.06
N LYS A 43 -10.39 -3.99 -21.91
CA LYS A 43 -9.05 -4.60 -21.82
C LYS A 43 -7.94 -3.54 -21.94
N ASN A 44 -8.05 -2.65 -22.91
CA ASN A 44 -7.06 -1.60 -23.13
C ASN A 44 -6.98 -0.62 -21.95
N ILE A 45 -8.12 -0.23 -21.36
CA ILE A 45 -8.17 0.63 -20.17
C ILE A 45 -7.47 -0.04 -18.99
N ILE A 46 -7.70 -1.33 -18.77
CA ILE A 46 -7.04 -2.08 -17.68
C ILE A 46 -5.52 -2.11 -17.89
N ILE A 47 -5.06 -2.40 -19.11
CA ILE A 47 -3.62 -2.43 -19.43
C ILE A 47 -2.99 -1.06 -19.21
N GLU A 48 -3.61 0.00 -19.70
CA GLU A 48 -3.07 1.36 -19.56
C GLU A 48 -3.02 1.81 -18.11
N ASN A 49 -4.07 1.52 -17.33
CA ASN A 49 -4.09 1.81 -15.90
C ASN A 49 -2.99 1.05 -15.14
N ASN A 50 -2.75 -0.21 -15.47
CA ASN A 50 -1.66 -0.99 -14.88
C ASN A 50 -0.29 -0.37 -15.21
N ASN A 51 -0.06 0.00 -16.49
CA ASN A 51 1.18 0.65 -16.90
C ASN A 51 1.39 1.98 -16.17
N LEU A 52 0.34 2.80 -16.03
CA LEU A 52 0.40 4.05 -15.28
C LEU A 52 0.69 3.81 -13.80
N MET A 53 0.08 2.79 -13.19
CA MET A 53 0.31 2.42 -11.80
C MET A 53 1.76 1.96 -11.56
N ASP A 54 2.31 1.15 -12.46
CA ASP A 54 3.71 0.70 -12.38
C ASP A 54 4.69 1.87 -12.54
N ASN A 55 4.41 2.80 -13.45
CA ASN A 55 5.18 4.03 -13.61
C ASN A 55 5.12 4.93 -12.36
N LEU A 56 3.96 5.03 -11.71
CA LEU A 56 3.84 5.77 -10.45
C LEU A 56 4.60 5.07 -9.32
N ARG A 57 4.48 3.75 -9.23
CA ARG A 57 5.18 2.93 -8.23
C ARG A 57 6.70 3.07 -8.34
N THR A 58 7.25 2.97 -9.55
CA THR A 58 8.68 3.13 -9.78
C THR A 58 9.17 4.54 -9.41
N LYS A 59 8.44 5.59 -9.81
CA LYS A 59 8.74 6.98 -9.40
C LYS A 59 8.69 7.17 -7.88
N LEU A 60 7.70 6.57 -7.21
CA LEU A 60 7.58 6.61 -5.75
C LEU A 60 8.77 5.92 -5.07
N LEU A 61 9.13 4.72 -5.53
CA LEU A 61 10.28 3.98 -5.01
C LEU A 61 11.59 4.76 -5.18
N LEU A 62 11.81 5.39 -6.33
CA LEU A 62 12.99 6.23 -6.55
C LEU A 62 13.04 7.41 -5.57
N LYS A 63 11.93 8.11 -5.37
CA LYS A 63 11.84 9.21 -4.40
C LYS A 63 12.06 8.74 -2.97
N GLN A 64 11.46 7.61 -2.60
CA GLN A 64 11.61 7.02 -1.27
C GLN A 64 13.05 6.59 -1.00
N ASN A 65 13.70 5.93 -1.97
CA ASN A 65 15.10 5.56 -1.88
C ASN A 65 16.00 6.79 -1.74
N PHE A 66 15.73 7.86 -2.50
CA PHE A 66 16.47 9.11 -2.39
C PHE A 66 16.35 9.71 -0.98
N VAL A 67 15.13 9.88 -0.46
CA VAL A 67 14.89 10.41 0.89
C VAL A 67 15.55 9.53 1.94
N THR A 68 15.43 8.21 1.82
CA THR A 68 16.02 7.25 2.75
C THR A 68 17.55 7.35 2.76
N SER A 69 18.18 7.43 1.59
CA SER A 69 19.63 7.60 1.46
C SER A 69 20.11 8.91 2.08
N LEU A 70 19.35 10.00 1.91
CA LEU A 70 19.66 11.31 2.45
C LEU A 70 19.51 11.33 3.98
N LEU A 71 18.46 10.71 4.52
CA LEU A 71 18.27 10.54 5.96
C LEU A 71 19.40 9.72 6.58
N ILE A 72 19.75 8.58 5.99
CA ILE A 72 20.86 7.74 6.47
C ILE A 72 22.17 8.53 6.50
N LYS A 73 22.49 9.24 5.40
CA LYS A 73 23.68 10.08 5.32
C LYS A 73 23.71 11.15 6.43
N ASN A 74 22.60 11.84 6.63
CA ASN A 74 22.52 12.90 7.64
C ASN A 74 22.60 12.34 9.06
N ILE A 75 21.96 11.20 9.34
CA ILE A 75 22.08 10.51 10.64
C ILE A 75 23.52 10.08 10.90
N LEU A 76 24.21 9.56 9.89
CA LEU A 76 25.64 9.21 10.01
C LEU A 76 26.50 10.43 10.31
N ASN A 77 26.24 11.56 9.65
CA ASN A 77 26.94 12.82 9.93
C ASN A 77 26.68 13.30 11.36
N ILE A 78 25.42 13.28 11.82
CA ILE A 78 25.07 13.63 13.20
C ILE A 78 25.78 12.71 14.17
N LYS A 79 25.77 11.39 13.93
CA LYS A 79 26.46 10.39 14.76
C LYS A 79 27.96 10.71 14.84
N GLN A 80 28.61 11.01 13.72
CA GLN A 80 30.03 11.37 13.70
C GLN A 80 30.30 12.64 14.53
N VAL A 81 29.48 13.68 14.38
CA VAL A 81 29.61 14.91 15.20
C VAL A 81 29.42 14.60 16.69
N LEU A 82 28.44 13.77 17.04
CA LEU A 82 28.14 13.41 18.43
C LEU A 82 29.30 12.62 19.05
N VAL A 83 29.82 11.62 18.33
CA VAL A 83 30.92 10.77 18.80
C VAL A 83 32.24 11.54 18.85
N ASN A 84 32.55 12.34 17.83
CA ASN A 84 33.86 12.98 17.73
C ASN A 84 33.95 14.28 18.55
N ASN A 85 32.85 15.04 18.68
CA ASN A 85 32.90 16.36 19.31
C ASN A 85 32.30 16.38 20.72
N ILE A 86 31.25 15.59 20.98
CA ILE A 86 30.52 15.66 22.26
C ILE A 86 31.02 14.60 23.24
N LEU A 87 31.21 13.37 22.78
CA LEU A 87 31.65 12.27 23.64
C LEU A 87 32.98 12.55 24.38
N PRO A 88 34.04 13.07 23.73
CA PRO A 88 35.31 13.32 24.40
C PRO A 88 35.21 14.43 25.45
N VAL A 89 34.40 15.45 25.19
CA VAL A 89 34.15 16.55 26.13
C VAL A 89 33.48 16.05 27.41
N TYR A 90 32.54 15.11 27.30
CA TYR A 90 31.89 14.48 28.47
C TYR A 90 32.82 13.52 29.22
N ILE A 91 33.64 12.75 28.49
CA ILE A 91 34.62 11.81 29.08
C ILE A 91 35.70 12.58 29.87
N ILE A 92 36.12 13.75 29.39
CA ILE A 92 37.16 14.55 30.03
C ILE A 92 36.63 15.34 31.23
N ASN A 93 35.38 15.82 31.21
CA ASN A 93 34.88 16.79 32.19
C ASN A 93 33.92 16.26 33.26
N SER A 94 33.58 14.97 33.29
CA SER A 94 32.63 14.50 34.29
C SER A 94 32.91 13.10 34.81
N SER A 95 32.92 12.95 36.13
CA SER A 95 32.69 11.70 36.84
C SER A 95 31.24 11.24 36.62
N PHE A 96 30.86 11.04 35.36
CA PHE A 96 29.52 10.62 34.99
C PHE A 96 29.36 9.15 35.37
N ASP A 97 28.61 8.89 36.44
CA ASP A 97 28.38 7.55 36.93
C ASP A 97 27.40 6.80 36.00
N PHE A 98 27.95 6.25 34.92
CA PHE A 98 27.25 5.36 33.98
C PHE A 98 26.61 4.16 34.69
N SER A 99 27.13 3.74 35.86
CA SER A 99 26.57 2.64 36.64
C SER A 99 25.17 3.01 37.14
N SER A 100 24.98 4.22 37.67
CA SER A 100 23.68 4.69 38.15
C SER A 100 22.62 4.80 37.04
N VAL A 101 23.04 5.20 35.85
CA VAL A 101 22.16 5.32 34.67
C VAL A 101 21.78 3.94 34.17
N ASN A 102 22.76 3.04 34.00
CA ASN A 102 22.53 1.68 33.56
C ASN A 102 21.65 0.91 34.55
N HIS A 103 21.83 1.12 35.86
CA HIS A 103 21.00 0.49 36.87
C HIS A 103 19.53 0.96 36.77
N LYS A 104 19.29 2.26 36.59
CA LYS A 104 17.93 2.79 36.38
C LYS A 104 17.30 2.29 35.08
N LEU A 105 18.09 2.17 34.02
CA LEU A 105 17.62 1.71 32.71
C LEU A 105 17.30 0.21 32.74
N ALA A 106 18.17 -0.60 33.35
CA ALA A 106 17.93 -2.03 33.58
C ALA A 106 16.70 -2.26 34.46
N LYS A 107 16.50 -1.44 35.50
CA LYS A 107 15.30 -1.51 36.35
C LYS A 107 14.03 -1.15 35.58
N ALA A 108 14.08 -0.12 34.73
CA ALA A 108 12.95 0.24 33.87
C ALA A 108 12.62 -0.83 32.84
N LEU A 109 13.64 -1.44 32.22
CA LEU A 109 13.48 -2.57 31.30
C LEU A 109 12.89 -3.78 32.01
N TYR A 110 13.42 -4.14 33.19
CA TYR A 110 12.91 -5.24 34.01
C TYR A 110 11.44 -5.06 34.35
N HIS A 111 11.05 -3.88 34.85
CA HIS A 111 9.64 -3.60 35.13
C HIS A 111 8.79 -3.65 33.86
N ASN A 112 9.24 -3.09 32.73
CA ASN A 112 8.47 -3.17 31.49
C ASN A 112 8.33 -4.61 30.98
N THR A 113 9.37 -5.45 31.10
CA THR A 113 9.32 -6.88 30.70
C THR A 113 8.45 -7.74 31.60
N VAL A 114 8.31 -7.38 32.88
CA VAL A 114 7.48 -8.11 33.85
C VAL A 114 5.99 -7.77 33.69
N TYR A 115 5.67 -6.54 33.25
CA TYR A 115 4.29 -6.06 33.17
C TYR A 115 3.70 -5.99 31.75
N TYR A 116 4.49 -6.16 30.69
CA TYR A 116 4.02 -6.10 29.30
C TYR A 116 4.44 -7.30 28.44
N ASP A 117 3.56 -7.69 27.53
CA ASP A 117 3.84 -8.66 26.46
C ASP A 117 4.95 -8.13 25.54
N ILE A 118 5.80 -9.02 25.00
CA ILE A 118 6.97 -8.68 24.17
C ILE A 118 6.56 -7.79 22.99
N ASN A 119 5.38 -8.06 22.42
CA ASN A 119 4.81 -7.29 21.32
C ASN A 119 4.49 -5.83 21.70
N ILE A 120 4.11 -5.58 22.96
CA ILE A 120 3.85 -4.24 23.47
C ILE A 120 5.17 -3.55 23.79
N LEU A 121 6.17 -4.27 24.30
CA LEU A 121 7.49 -3.74 24.60
C LEU A 121 8.17 -3.16 23.35
N ASP A 122 8.08 -3.86 22.22
CA ASP A 122 8.59 -3.40 20.92
C ASP A 122 7.86 -2.15 20.39
N SER A 123 6.66 -1.86 20.90
CA SER A 123 5.88 -0.66 20.54
C SER A 123 6.21 0.58 21.40
N ILE A 124 6.90 0.41 22.54
CA ILE A 124 7.24 1.51 23.45
C ILE A 124 8.51 2.20 22.96
N ILE A 125 8.33 3.34 22.28
CA ILE A 125 9.44 4.20 21.86
C ILE A 125 10.06 4.87 23.09
N LEU A 126 11.17 4.34 23.58
CA LEU A 126 11.97 4.96 24.63
C LEU A 126 12.65 6.23 24.08
N LYS A 127 12.03 7.39 24.30
CA LYS A 127 12.66 8.68 23.99
C LYS A 127 13.51 9.15 25.18
N PRO A 128 14.80 9.47 24.99
CA PRO A 128 15.62 10.02 26.06
C PRO A 128 15.11 11.42 26.42
N LYS A 129 14.78 11.62 27.70
CA LYS A 129 14.29 12.91 28.27
C LYS A 129 15.34 14.04 28.22
N PHE A 130 16.58 13.74 27.82
CA PHE A 130 17.69 14.70 27.74
C PHE A 130 17.49 15.81 26.70
N LEU A 131 16.59 15.61 25.74
CA LEU A 131 16.16 16.68 24.85
C LEU A 131 14.89 17.28 25.45
N ASN A 132 15.04 18.38 26.18
CA ASN A 132 13.95 19.25 26.62
C ASN A 132 13.30 19.95 25.41
N LEU A 133 12.84 19.17 24.43
CA LEU A 133 12.04 19.64 23.32
C LEU A 133 10.67 19.96 23.90
N LYS A 134 10.42 21.26 24.12
CA LYS A 134 9.08 21.79 24.32
C LYS A 134 8.13 21.11 23.34
N ASN A 135 7.09 20.49 23.91
CA ASN A 135 5.95 19.84 23.28
C ASN A 135 5.81 20.03 21.76
N PHE A 136 6.09 18.98 20.99
CA PHE A 136 5.38 18.74 19.73
C PHE A 136 4.09 17.98 20.04
N LYS A 137 3.20 18.64 20.79
CA LYS A 137 1.77 18.31 20.85
C LYS A 137 1.03 19.61 20.58
N ASP A 138 1.07 20.02 19.33
CA ASP A 138 -0.06 20.71 18.70
C ASP A 138 -0.09 20.18 17.27
N ASN A 139 -1.24 19.62 16.91
CA ASN A 139 -1.59 19.02 15.62
C ASN A 139 -1.11 17.58 15.42
N GLN A 140 -1.90 16.65 15.93
CA GLN A 140 -2.70 15.83 15.01
C GLN A 140 -3.95 15.32 15.74
N CYS A 141 -5.07 15.84 15.25
CA CYS A 141 -6.41 15.40 15.53
C CYS A 141 -6.56 13.90 15.28
N THR A 142 -7.33 13.28 16.17
CA THR A 142 -8.12 12.07 15.91
C THR A 142 -8.90 12.18 14.61
N TYR A 143 -9.01 11.05 13.90
CA TYR A 143 -9.97 10.66 12.85
C TYR A 143 -10.75 11.76 12.11
#